data_AF-W9X8T8-F1
#
_entry.id   AF-W9X8T8-F1
#
_cell.length_a   1.000
_cell.length_b   1.000
_cell.length_c   1.000
_cell.angle_alpha   90.00
_cell.angle_beta   90.00
_cell.angle_gamma   90.00
#
_symmetry.space_group_name_H-M   'P 1'
#
loop_
_entity.id
_entity.type
_entity.pdbx_description
1 polymer ?
#
loop_
_entity_poly.entity_id
_entity_poly.type
_entity_poly.pdbx_seq_one_letter_code
_entity_poly.pdbx_strand_id
1 'polypeptide(L)'
;MVSAPQNGVTDFIITLLNSSTTPHHPVTVGKIGVWRDNEVGFFLARQYWGKGIAQEALIALIPYLFGEVGMSEITADTDPRNEACVGLLKKVGFVVNGFK
;
A
#
# COMPACT_ATOMS: atom_id res chain seq x y z
N MET A 1 -6.36 -6.19 -13.11
CA MET A 1 -5.07 -6.60 -12.52
C MET A 1 -4.12 -6.84 -13.68
N VAL A 2 -3.17 -5.94 -13.91
CA VAL A 2 -2.14 -6.13 -14.96
C VAL A 2 -0.89 -6.56 -14.22
N SER A 3 -0.48 -7.82 -14.38
CA SER A 3 0.78 -8.27 -13.80
C SER A 3 1.93 -7.52 -14.47
N ALA A 4 2.84 -6.96 -13.68
CA ALA A 4 4.08 -6.44 -14.21
C ALA A 4 4.93 -7.63 -14.68
N PRO A 5 5.37 -7.68 -15.95
CA PRO A 5 6.21 -8.78 -16.41
C PRO A 5 7.58 -8.71 -15.71
N GLN A 6 7.91 -9.78 -14.99
CA GLN A 6 9.27 -10.28 -14.72
C GLN A 6 10.26 -9.43 -13.90
N ASN A 7 9.80 -8.67 -12.90
CA ASN A 7 10.72 -8.11 -11.88
C ASN A 7 10.67 -8.83 -10.52
N GLY A 8 9.72 -9.75 -10.31
CA GLY A 8 9.49 -10.37 -8.99
C GLY A 8 8.88 -9.43 -7.94
N VAL A 9 8.41 -8.25 -8.35
CA VAL A 9 7.91 -7.18 -7.48
C VAL A 9 6.39 -7.07 -7.66
N THR A 10 5.61 -7.31 -6.61
CA THR A 10 4.14 -7.28 -6.63
C THR A 10 3.65 -5.85 -6.37
N ASP A 11 3.56 -5.04 -7.44
CA ASP A 11 3.17 -3.64 -7.38
C ASP A 11 1.77 -3.36 -7.94
N PHE A 12 1.03 -2.46 -7.30
CA PHE A 12 -0.30 -2.00 -7.68
C PHE A 12 -0.37 -0.47 -7.73
N ILE A 13 -0.97 0.06 -8.80
CA ILE A 13 -1.32 1.48 -8.90
C ILE A 13 -2.66 1.72 -8.21
N ILE A 14 -2.71 2.71 -7.33
CA ILE A 14 -3.95 3.14 -6.68
C ILE A 14 -4.60 4.21 -7.57
N THR A 15 -5.81 3.93 -8.01
CA THR A 15 -6.56 4.79 -8.93
C THR A 15 -7.96 5.03 -8.37
N LEU A 16 -8.39 6.29 -8.38
CA LEU A 16 -9.77 6.67 -8.04
C LEU A 16 -10.52 7.11 -9.29
N LEU A 17 -11.82 6.81 -9.35
CA LEU A 17 -12.70 7.38 -10.36
C LEU A 17 -13.06 8.82 -9.98
N ASN A 18 -12.81 9.77 -10.87
CA ASN A 18 -13.23 11.14 -10.64
C ASN A 18 -14.72 11.32 -10.95
N SER A 19 -15.54 11.49 -9.91
CA SER A 19 -16.98 11.74 -10.05
C SER A 19 -17.33 13.14 -10.55
N SER A 20 -16.36 14.08 -10.58
CA SER A 20 -16.58 15.46 -11.01
C SER A 20 -16.45 15.71 -12.52
N THR A 21 -16.08 14.69 -13.31
CA THR A 21 -15.95 14.77 -14.78
C THR A 21 -16.79 13.70 -15.45
N THR A 22 -17.35 14.02 -16.63
CA THR A 22 -18.10 13.04 -17.46
C THR A 22 -17.48 12.98 -18.86
N PRO A 23 -16.98 11.81 -19.32
CA PRO A 23 -16.95 10.54 -18.60
C PRO A 23 -16.02 10.59 -17.37
N HIS A 24 -16.27 9.70 -16.40
CA HIS A 24 -15.43 9.58 -15.22
C HIS A 24 -14.04 9.11 -15.63
N HIS A 25 -13.05 9.99 -15.50
CA HIS A 25 -11.68 9.64 -15.82
C HIS A 25 -10.98 9.08 -14.57
N PRO A 26 -10.30 7.93 -14.68
CA PRO A 26 -9.48 7.42 -13.60
C PRO A 26 -8.31 8.38 -13.33
N VAL A 27 -8.04 8.62 -12.05
CA VAL A 27 -6.91 9.43 -11.60
C VAL A 27 -6.00 8.55 -10.75
N THR A 28 -4.75 8.43 -11.15
CA THR A 28 -3.71 7.79 -10.33
C THR A 28 -3.43 8.65 -9.11
N VAL A 29 -3.59 8.07 -7.93
CA VAL A 29 -3.41 8.76 -6.64
C VAL A 29 -2.23 8.23 -5.84
N GLY A 30 -1.64 7.11 -6.24
CA GLY A 30 -0.47 6.55 -5.60
C GLY A 30 -0.11 5.15 -6.06
N LYS A 31 0.72 4.49 -5.28
CA LYS A 31 1.20 3.13 -5.51
C LYS A 31 1.35 2.39 -4.19
N ILE A 32 1.13 1.10 -4.22
CA ILE A 32 1.38 0.17 -3.12
C ILE A 32 1.94 -1.12 -3.68
N GLY A 33 2.82 -1.80 -2.95
CA GLY A 33 3.34 -3.07 -3.39
C GLY A 33 4.38 -3.63 -2.47
N VAL A 34 4.86 -4.82 -2.82
CA VAL A 34 6.07 -5.39 -2.23
C VAL A 34 7.24 -4.84 -3.02
N TRP A 35 8.18 -4.20 -2.35
CA TRP A 35 9.49 -3.88 -2.87
C TRP A 35 10.36 -5.15 -2.87
N ARG A 36 11.51 -5.15 -2.21
CA ARG A 36 12.46 -6.26 -2.20
C ARG A 36 12.07 -7.26 -1.10
N ASP A 37 12.25 -8.54 -1.40
CA ASP A 37 11.98 -9.66 -0.50
C ASP A 37 10.52 -9.66 -0.01
N ASN A 38 10.25 -9.16 1.19
CA ASN A 38 8.92 -9.09 1.80
C ASN A 38 8.53 -7.69 2.30
N GLU A 39 9.26 -6.65 1.89
CA GLU A 39 9.02 -5.29 2.36
C GLU A 39 7.89 -4.63 1.56
N VAL A 40 6.81 -4.25 2.25
CA VAL A 40 5.67 -3.53 1.68
C VAL A 40 5.93 -2.02 1.76
N GLY A 41 5.80 -1.34 0.62
CA GLY A 41 5.88 0.10 0.49
C GLY A 41 4.63 0.69 -0.14
N PHE A 42 4.29 1.93 0.25
CA PHE A 42 3.21 2.68 -0.38
C PHE A 42 3.45 4.19 -0.32
N PHE A 43 2.86 4.90 -1.27
CA PHE A 43 2.75 6.34 -1.23
C PHE A 43 1.46 6.81 -1.88
N LEU A 44 0.97 7.96 -1.42
CA LEU A 44 -0.17 8.67 -2.00
C LEU A 44 0.23 10.12 -2.26
N ALA A 45 -0.31 10.72 -3.33
CA ALA A 45 -0.23 12.16 -3.51
C ALA A 45 -0.92 12.88 -2.33
N ARG A 46 -0.30 13.97 -1.87
CA ARG A 46 -0.64 14.63 -0.59
C ARG A 46 -2.11 15.03 -0.44
N GLN A 47 -2.75 15.45 -1.53
CA GLN A 47 -4.17 15.83 -1.59
C GLN A 47 -5.16 14.67 -1.32
N TYR A 48 -4.66 13.43 -1.26
CA TYR A 48 -5.45 12.23 -0.97
C TYR A 48 -5.15 11.64 0.42
N TRP A 49 -4.29 12.27 1.23
CA TRP A 49 -4.02 11.84 2.59
C TRP A 49 -5.25 12.03 3.50
N GLY A 50 -5.35 11.23 4.56
CA GLY A 50 -6.43 11.33 5.54
C GLY A 50 -7.79 10.80 5.06
N LYS A 51 -7.87 10.23 3.85
CA LYS A 51 -9.13 9.73 3.26
C LYS A 51 -9.34 8.20 3.38
N GLY A 52 -8.49 7.50 4.13
CA GLY A 52 -8.57 6.03 4.29
C GLY A 52 -8.04 5.21 3.10
N ILE A 53 -7.65 5.83 1.99
CA ILE A 53 -7.26 5.14 0.75
C ILE A 53 -6.09 4.16 0.96
N ALA A 54 -5.04 4.57 1.68
CA ALA A 54 -3.90 3.69 1.94
C ALA A 54 -4.29 2.49 2.83
N GLN A 55 -5.22 2.70 3.78
CA GLN A 55 -5.74 1.63 4.63
C GLN A 55 -6.53 0.61 3.81
N GLU A 56 -7.43 1.09 2.94
CA GLU A 56 -8.19 0.22 2.03
C GLU A 56 -7.26 -0.60 1.13
N ALA A 57 -6.25 0.06 0.54
CA ALA A 57 -5.26 -0.59 -0.30
C ALA A 57 -4.45 -1.67 0.47
N LEU A 58 -4.02 -1.38 1.69
CA LEU A 58 -3.31 -2.34 2.55
C LEU A 58 -4.20 -3.53 2.95
N ILE A 59 -5.46 -3.27 3.31
CA ILE A 59 -6.43 -4.32 3.68
C ILE A 59 -6.67 -5.27 2.50
N ALA A 60 -6.64 -4.78 1.27
CA ALA A 60 -6.75 -5.62 0.08
C ALA A 60 -5.44 -6.37 -0.23
N LEU A 61 -4.28 -5.71 -0.07
CA LEU A 61 -2.98 -6.28 -0.42
C LEU A 61 -2.55 -7.38 0.55
N ILE A 62 -2.68 -7.16 1.86
CA ILE A 62 -2.11 -8.06 2.88
C ILE A 62 -2.64 -9.50 2.73
N PRO A 63 -3.95 -9.77 2.62
CA PRO A 63 -4.46 -11.13 2.42
C PRO A 63 -3.96 -11.77 1.11
N TYR A 64 -3.80 -10.98 0.05
CA TYR A 64 -3.26 -11.46 -1.21
C TYR A 64 -1.79 -11.91 -1.06
N LEU A 65 -0.96 -11.16 -0.34
CA LEU A 65 0.44 -11.52 -0.11
C LEU A 65 0.59 -12.81 0.71
N PHE A 66 -0.22 -12.97 1.76
CA PHE A 66 -0.18 -14.18 2.58
C PHE A 66 -0.83 -15.39 1.88
N GLY A 67 -1.92 -15.19 1.14
CA GLY A 67 -2.69 -16.26 0.52
C GLY A 67 -2.16 -16.68 -0.85
N GLU A 68 -2.22 -15.76 -1.82
CA GLU A 68 -1.92 -16.07 -3.23
C GLU A 68 -0.41 -16.07 -3.50
N VAL A 69 0.33 -15.12 -2.90
CA VAL A 69 1.80 -15.07 -3.07
C VAL A 69 2.50 -16.06 -2.13
N GLY A 70 1.88 -16.42 -1.01
CA GLY A 70 2.42 -17.40 -0.06
C GLY A 70 3.56 -16.87 0.81
N MET A 71 3.62 -15.56 1.05
CA MET A 71 4.59 -14.98 1.99
C MET A 71 4.29 -15.43 3.42
N SER A 72 5.31 -15.80 4.18
CA SER A 72 5.17 -16.17 5.60
C SER A 72 5.24 -14.97 6.55
N GLU A 73 5.85 -13.88 6.09
CA GLU A 73 6.02 -12.63 6.81
C GLU A 73 6.07 -11.48 5.80
N ILE A 74 5.60 -10.30 6.20
CA ILE A 74 5.81 -9.04 5.49
C ILE A 74 6.37 -7.99 6.45
N THR A 75 7.25 -7.13 5.93
CA THR A 75 7.85 -6.03 6.69
C THR A 75 7.44 -4.69 6.07
N ALA A 76 7.63 -3.60 6.80
CA ALA A 76 7.46 -2.25 6.28
C ALA A 76 8.39 -1.32 7.05
N ASP A 77 9.25 -0.58 6.35
CA ASP A 77 10.11 0.42 6.96
C ASP A 77 9.48 1.82 6.86
N THR A 78 9.61 2.61 7.91
CA THR A 78 9.13 3.99 7.93
C THR A 78 9.88 4.82 8.95
N ASP A 79 10.02 6.12 8.66
CA ASP A 79 10.57 7.06 9.63
C ASP A 79 9.71 7.04 10.92
N PRO A 80 10.29 6.84 12.11
CA PRO A 80 9.53 6.77 13.36
C PRO A 80 8.78 8.07 13.66
N ARG A 81 9.18 9.20 13.08
CA ARG A 81 8.51 10.51 13.18
C ARG A 81 7.27 10.58 12.28
N ASN A 82 7.07 9.63 11.37
CA ASN A 82 5.89 9.53 10.53
C ASN A 82 4.75 8.83 11.30
N GLU A 83 4.25 9.50 12.33
CA GLU A 83 3.21 8.98 13.23
C GLU A 83 1.95 8.52 12.47
N ALA A 84 1.62 9.21 11.36
CA ALA A 84 0.49 8.84 10.50
C ALA A 84 0.69 7.46 9.84
N CYS A 85 1.89 7.20 9.30
CA CYS A 85 2.23 5.91 8.70
C CYS A 85 2.34 4.82 9.76
N VAL A 86 3.01 5.09 10.88
CA VAL A 86 3.13 4.14 12.01
C VAL A 86 1.75 3.76 12.54
N GLY A 87 0.86 4.74 12.73
CA GLY A 87 -0.51 4.50 13.16
C GLY A 87 -1.33 3.70 12.14
N LEU A 88 -1.14 3.95 10.84
CA LEU A 88 -1.76 3.18 9.77
C LEU A 88 -1.27 1.72 9.76
N LEU A 89 0.03 1.48 9.79
CA LEU A 89 0.63 0.15 9.80
C LEU A 89 0.11 -0.67 11.00
N LYS A 90 0.06 -0.07 12.19
CA LYS A 90 -0.54 -0.70 13.38
C LYS A 90 -2.01 -1.08 13.19
N LYS A 91 -2.81 -0.20 12.57
CA LYS A 91 -4.25 -0.47 12.32
C LYS A 91 -4.48 -1.66 11.38
N VAL A 92 -3.55 -1.92 10.47
CA VAL A 92 -3.65 -3.05 9.52
C VAL A 92 -2.88 -4.30 10.00
N GLY A 93 -2.44 -4.32 11.26
CA GLY A 93 -1.92 -5.52 11.91
C GLY A 93 -0.40 -5.62 11.99
N PHE A 94 0.36 -4.62 11.54
CA PHE A 94 1.81 -4.61 11.75
C PHE A 94 2.14 -4.35 13.23
N VAL A 95 3.18 -5.03 13.70
CA VAL A 95 3.78 -4.80 15.02
C VAL A 95 5.10 -4.08 14.82
N VAL A 96 5.37 -3.06 15.65
CA VAL A 96 6.64 -2.33 15.55
C VAL A 96 7.75 -3.19 16.14
N ASN A 97 8.68 -3.61 15.29
CA ASN A 97 9.92 -4.27 15.68
C ASN A 97 11.06 -3.25 15.62
N GLY A 98 11.77 -3.06 16.74
CA GLY A 98 12.92 -2.15 16.81
C GLY A 98 12.56 -0.74 17.30
N PHE A 99 12.48 -0.59 18.62
CA PHE A 99 12.91 0.66 19.26
C PHE A 99 14.15 0.32 20.07
N LYS A 100 15.31 0.80 19.63
CA LYS A 100 16.47 1.03 20.49
C LYS A 100 16.88 2.47 20.35
#